data_AF-A0A660L8J7-F1
#
_entry.id   AF-A0A660L8J7-F1
#
_cell.length_a   1.000
_cell.length_b   1.000
_cell.length_c   1.000
_cell.angle_alpha   90.00
_cell.angle_beta   90.00
_cell.angle_gamma   90.00
#
_symmetry.space_group_name_H-M   'P 1'
#
loop_
_entity.id
_entity.type
_entity.pdbx_description
1 polymer ?
#
loop_
_entity_poly.entity_id
_entity_poly.type
_entity_poly.pdbx_seq_one_letter_code
_entity_poly.pdbx_strand_id
1 'polypeptide(L)'
;MTGPRVAASYRARDGNQHDVLVLRTPAGRWRVLDACDHRVVHVETLTGYDDRLSQASALAEDYAKEEDAYHSGERLDDPLPRRRPDPPDEGDETCAA
;
A
#
# COMPACT_ATOMS: atom_id res chain seq x y z
N MET A 1 7.79 4.47 16.87
CA MET A 1 7.30 4.30 15.49
C MET A 1 6.78 2.88 15.37
N THR A 2 5.49 2.70 15.09
CA THR A 2 4.97 1.36 14.79
C THR A 2 5.53 0.94 13.44
N GLY A 3 6.25 -0.18 13.40
CA GLY A 3 6.80 -0.70 12.15
C GLY A 3 5.71 -1.06 11.13
N PRO A 4 6.08 -1.31 9.86
CA PRO A 4 5.13 -1.81 8.88
C PRO A 4 4.50 -3.12 9.38
N ARG A 5 3.18 -3.23 9.23
CA ARG A 5 2.43 -4.45 9.54
C ARG A 5 1.90 -5.05 8.25
N VAL A 6 1.98 -6.36 8.12
CA VAL A 6 1.29 -7.09 7.05
C VAL A 6 -0.20 -7.10 7.38
N ALA A 7 -1.02 -6.58 6.48
CA ALA A 7 -2.48 -6.59 6.62
C ALA A 7 -3.12 -7.73 5.82
N ALA A 8 -2.56 -8.05 4.65
CA ALA A 8 -2.99 -9.15 3.80
C ALA A 8 -1.82 -9.64 2.95
N SER A 9 -1.97 -10.83 2.35
CA SER A 9 -1.02 -11.38 1.39
C SER A 9 -1.77 -12.08 0.25
N TYR A 10 -1.18 -12.08 -0.94
CA TYR A 10 -1.68 -12.82 -2.09
C TYR A 10 -0.51 -13.45 -2.87
N ARG A 11 -0.83 -14.33 -3.82
CA ARG A 11 0.19 -14.96 -4.68
C ARG A 11 -0.02 -14.53 -6.12
N ALA A 12 0.98 -13.88 -6.68
CA ALA A 12 0.99 -13.50 -8.07
C ALA A 12 1.18 -14.73 -8.98
N ARG A 13 0.77 -14.60 -10.25
CA ARG A 13 0.84 -15.68 -11.25
C ARG A 13 2.28 -16.17 -11.52
N ASP A 14 3.27 -15.31 -11.30
CA ASP A 14 4.69 -15.65 -11.38
C ASP A 14 5.19 -16.52 -10.21
N GLY A 15 4.33 -16.79 -9.23
CA GLY A 15 4.60 -17.58 -8.05
C GLY A 15 5.11 -16.76 -6.86
N ASN A 16 5.37 -15.46 -7.03
CA ASN A 16 5.85 -14.59 -5.97
C ASN A 16 4.74 -14.34 -4.95
N GLN A 17 5.13 -14.35 -3.67
CA GLN A 17 4.25 -13.90 -2.61
C GLN A 17 4.35 -12.38 -2.50
N HIS A 18 3.19 -11.75 -2.44
CA HIS A 18 3.04 -10.32 -2.23
C HIS A 18 2.41 -10.11 -0.86
N ASP A 19 3.03 -9.26 -0.05
CA ASP A 19 2.54 -8.83 1.25
C ASP A 19 2.08 -7.37 1.15
N VAL A 20 0.81 -7.14 1.48
CA VAL A 20 0.23 -5.81 1.51
C VAL A 20 0.44 -5.23 2.91
N LEU A 21 1.29 -4.21 2.97
CA LEU A 21 1.76 -3.58 4.19
C LEU A 21 0.96 -2.32 4.48
N VAL A 22 0.63 -2.12 5.76
CA VAL A 22 0.11 -0.85 6.29
C VAL A 22 1.15 -0.25 7.21
N LEU A 23 1.50 1.01 7.00
CA LEU A 23 2.47 1.72 7.86
C LEU A 23 2.06 3.17 8.09
N ARG A 24 2.54 3.74 9.21
CA ARG A 24 2.33 5.14 9.54
C ARG A 24 3.55 5.95 9.08
N THR A 25 3.30 6.94 8.23
CA THR A 25 4.31 7.90 7.77
C THR A 25 4.76 8.84 8.91
N PRO A 26 5.92 9.52 8.78
CA PRO A 26 6.35 10.53 9.75
C PRO A 26 5.32 11.66 9.95
N ALA A 27 4.60 12.04 8.90
CA ALA A 27 3.50 13.01 8.94
C ALA A 27 2.21 12.47 9.58
N GLY A 28 2.22 11.24 10.11
CA GLY A 28 1.10 10.64 10.82
C GLY A 28 0.02 10.02 9.93
N ARG A 29 0.19 10.03 8.60
CA ARG A 29 -0.74 9.44 7.62
C ARG A 29 -0.54 7.93 7.49
N TRP A 30 -1.59 7.21 7.12
CA TRP A 30 -1.53 5.77 6.85
C TRP A 30 -1.22 5.51 5.37
N ARG A 31 -0.19 4.72 5.09
CA ARG A 31 0.22 4.33 3.75
C ARG A 31 0.05 2.82 3.58
N VAL A 32 -0.50 2.44 2.43
CA VAL A 32 -0.66 1.05 1.99
C VAL A 32 0.35 0.78 0.88
N LEU A 33 1.14 -0.27 1.04
CA LEU A 33 2.16 -0.72 0.08
C LEU A 33 1.87 -2.16 -0.30
N ASP A 34 2.18 -2.50 -1.55
CA ASP A 34 2.32 -3.88 -2.00
C ASP A 34 3.82 -4.20 -2.10
N ALA A 35 4.27 -5.26 -1.44
CA ALA A 35 5.67 -5.62 -1.39
C ALA A 35 5.88 -7.10 -1.75
N CYS A 36 6.82 -7.36 -2.65
CA CYS A 36 7.42 -8.67 -2.86
C CYS A 36 8.95 -8.52 -2.83
N ASP A 37 9.69 -9.64 -2.81
CA ASP A 37 11.13 -9.71 -2.53
C ASP A 37 11.99 -8.59 -3.14
N HIS A 38 11.71 -8.20 -4.38
CA HIS A 38 12.52 -7.23 -5.13
C HIS A 38 11.74 -5.97 -5.55
N ARG A 39 10.50 -5.80 -5.09
CA ARG A 39 9.64 -4.70 -5.52
C ARG A 39 8.72 -4.24 -4.41
N VAL A 40 8.63 -2.92 -4.25
CA VAL A 40 7.63 -2.27 -3.42
C VAL A 40 6.86 -1.30 -4.30
N VAL A 41 5.53 -1.36 -4.23
CA VAL A 41 4.60 -0.50 -4.98
C VAL A 41 3.73 0.26 -4.00
N HIS A 42 3.59 1.56 -4.22
CA HIS A 42 2.64 2.36 -3.47
C HIS A 42 1.22 2.12 -3.99
N VAL A 43 0.33 1.72 -3.08
CA VAL A 43 -1.10 1.50 -3.40
C VAL A 43 -1.89 2.78 -3.11
N GLU A 44 -1.87 3.25 -1.86
CA GLU A 44 -2.61 4.47 -1.47
C GLU A 44 -2.04 5.11 -0.19
N THR A 45 -2.18 6.43 -0.06
CA THR A 45 -1.91 7.17 1.18
C THR A 45 -3.21 7.81 1.67
N LEU A 46 -3.73 7.34 2.81
CA LEU A 46 -4.91 7.92 3.43
C LEU A 46 -4.56 9.25 4.13
N THR A 47 -5.06 10.34 3.57
CA THR A 47 -4.92 11.70 4.11
C THR A 47 -6.12 12.07 4.99
N GLY A 48 -5.91 12.78 6.09
CA GLY A 48 -6.97 13.22 7.01
C GLY A 48 -6.49 13.29 8.46
N TYR A 49 -7.34 13.82 9.35
CA TYR A 49 -7.01 14.04 10.77
C TYR A 49 -7.36 12.87 11.70
N ASP A 50 -8.10 11.87 11.22
CA ASP A 50 -8.54 10.73 12.02
C ASP A 50 -7.51 9.58 12.03
N ASP A 51 -7.58 8.72 13.06
CA ASP A 51 -6.85 7.45 13.04
C ASP A 51 -7.52 6.48 12.05
N ARG A 52 -7.03 6.50 10.81
CA ARG A 52 -7.55 5.68 9.71
C ARG A 52 -6.97 4.28 9.65
N LEU A 53 -6.47 3.74 10.77
CA LEU A 53 -5.85 2.41 10.82
C LEU A 53 -6.79 1.32 10.29
N SER A 54 -8.04 1.28 10.76
CA SER A 54 -9.03 0.29 10.34
C SER A 54 -9.39 0.44 8.86
N GLN A 55 -9.45 1.68 8.36
CA GLN A 55 -9.70 1.95 6.95
C GLN A 55 -8.51 1.51 6.07
N ALA A 56 -7.28 1.76 6.51
CA ALA A 56 -6.07 1.31 5.81
C ALA A 56 -5.97 -0.22 5.79
N SER A 57 -6.34 -0.89 6.88
CA SER A 57 -6.47 -2.35 6.93
C SER A 57 -7.47 -2.87 5.90
N ALA A 58 -8.70 -2.33 5.93
CA ALA A 58 -9.75 -2.78 5.01
C ALA A 58 -9.35 -2.55 3.54
N LEU A 59 -8.72 -1.40 3.24
CA LEU A 59 -8.21 -1.12 1.89
C LEU A 59 -7.15 -2.13 1.47
N ALA A 60 -6.22 -2.47 2.36
CA ALA A 60 -5.17 -3.46 2.07
C ALA A 60 -5.74 -4.87 1.83
N GLU A 61 -6.74 -5.28 2.63
CA GLU A 61 -7.43 -6.56 2.46
C GLU A 61 -8.22 -6.64 1.17
N ASP A 62 -8.95 -5.59 0.82
CA ASP A 62 -9.74 -5.54 -0.41
C ASP A 62 -8.82 -5.52 -1.63
N TYR A 63 -7.74 -4.73 -1.59
CA TYR A 63 -6.71 -4.72 -2.64
C TYR A 63 -6.10 -6.12 -2.85
N ALA A 64 -5.70 -6.82 -1.79
CA ALA A 64 -5.14 -8.16 -1.90
C ALA A 64 -6.12 -9.17 -2.54
N LYS A 65 -7.42 -9.08 -2.25
CA LYS A 65 -8.45 -9.93 -2.88
C LYS A 65 -8.62 -9.61 -4.37
N GLU A 66 -8.57 -8.34 -4.73
CA GLU A 66 -8.67 -7.94 -6.14
C GLU A 66 -7.45 -8.41 -6.93
N GLU A 67 -6.25 -8.33 -6.36
CA GLU A 67 -5.01 -8.84 -6.94
C GLU A 67 -5.02 -10.36 -7.10
N ASP A 68 -5.48 -11.09 -6.07
CA ASP A 68 -5.64 -12.54 -6.14
C ASP A 68 -6.60 -12.93 -7.29
N ALA A 69 -7.73 -12.23 -7.39
CA ALA A 69 -8.68 -12.44 -8.50
C ALA A 69 -8.09 -12.10 -9.88
N TYR A 70 -7.26 -11.06 -9.98
CA TYR A 70 -6.56 -10.72 -11.23
C TYR A 70 -5.56 -11.81 -11.63
N HIS A 71 -4.76 -12.29 -10.68
CA HIS A 71 -3.75 -13.32 -10.94
C HIS A 71 -4.35 -14.71 -11.17
N SER A 72 -5.46 -15.04 -10.51
CA SER A 72 -6.27 -16.26 -10.74
C SER A 72 -7.00 -16.23 -12.09
N GLY A 73 -7.20 -15.04 -12.67
CA GLY A 73 -7.91 -14.81 -13.92
C GLY A 73 -9.43 -14.66 -13.76
N GLU A 74 -9.92 -14.56 -12.52
CA GLU A 74 -11.31 -14.22 -12.21
C GLU A 74 -11.62 -12.73 -12.47
N ARG A 75 -10.58 -11.89 -12.54
CA ARG A 75 -10.65 -10.48 -12.94
C ARG A 75 -9.74 -10.19 -14.14
N LEU A 76 -10.23 -9.39 -15.07
CA LEU A 76 -9.50 -9.02 -16.30
C LEU A 76 -8.61 -7.78 -16.12
N ASP A 77 -9.05 -6.83 -15.29
CA ASP A 77 -8.37 -5.56 -15.08
C ASP A 77 -7.45 -5.61 -13.86
N ASP A 78 -6.21 -5.15 -14.04
CA ASP A 78 -5.22 -4.96 -12.98
C ASP A 78 -5.74 -3.92 -11.97
N PRO A 79 -5.90 -4.28 -10.68
CA PRO A 79 -6.40 -3.37 -9.65
C PRO A 79 -5.34 -2.36 -9.18
N LEU A 80 -4.07 -2.51 -9.58
CA LEU A 80 -3.07 -1.49 -9.30
C LEU A 80 -3.50 -0.14 -9.86
N PRO A 81 -3.51 0.92 -9.02
CA PRO A 81 -3.75 2.25 -9.52
C PRO A 81 -2.65 2.60 -10.53
N ARG A 82 -3.04 3.08 -11.71
CA ARG A 82 -2.09 3.62 -12.70
C ARG A 82 -1.23 4.66 -12.00
N ARG A 83 0.08 4.39 -11.90
CA ARG A 83 1.10 5.20 -11.20
C ARG A 83 0.62 6.62 -10.91
N ARG A 84 0.08 6.85 -9.70
CA ARG A 84 0.12 8.21 -9.16
C ARG A 84 1.56 8.48 -8.77
N PRO A 85 2.09 9.68 -9.05
CA PRO A 85 3.33 10.09 -8.41
C PRO A 85 3.15 9.91 -6.90
N ASP A 86 4.12 9.28 -6.24
CA ASP A 86 4.20 9.36 -4.79
C ASP A 86 4.10 10.85 -4.41
N PRO A 87 3.31 11.21 -3.38
CA PRO A 87 3.42 12.56 -2.83
C PRO A 87 4.90 12.77 -2.45
N PRO A 88 5.47 13.97 -2.71
CA PRO A 88 6.89 14.23 -2.50
C PRO A 88 7.31 13.76 -1.11
N ASP A 89 8.50 13.17 -1.03
CA ASP A 89 9.10 12.74 0.24
C ASP A 89 9.05 13.93 1.21
N GLU A 90 8.28 13.79 2.30
CA GLU A 90 8.08 14.83 3.32
C GLU A 90 9.32 14.91 4.24
N GLY A 91 10.50 15.05 3.62
CA GLY A 91 11.82 15.06 4.24
C GLY A 91 12.69 16.27 3.88
N ASP A 92 12.18 17.22 3.09
CA ASP A 92 12.97 18.38 2.63
C ASP A 92 12.23 19.72 2.83
N GLU A 93 11.62 19.91 4.01
CA GLU A 93 11.41 21.26 4.56
C GLU A 93 12.41 21.48 5.71
N THR A 94 13.70 21.41 5.37
CA THR A 94 14.73 22.11 6.15
C THR A 94 14.48 23.61 6.07
N CYS A 95 14.29 24.20 7.25
CA CYS A 95 14.37 25.62 7.59
C CYS A 95 15.03 26.54 6.53
N ALA A 96 14.28 27.52 6.06
CA ALA A 96 14.85 28.82 5.69
C ALA A 96 14.17 29.87 6.59
N ALA A 97 14.95 30.31 7.59
CA ALA A 97 14.65 31.42 8.48
C ALA A 97 14.89 32.77 7.79
#